data_AF-A0A354BHM1-F1
#
_entry.id   AF-A0A354BHM1-F1
#
_cell.length_a   1.000
_cell.length_b   1.000
_cell.length_c   1.000
_cell.angle_alpha   90.00
_cell.angle_beta   90.00
_cell.angle_gamma   90.00
#
_symmetry.space_group_name_H-M   'P 1'
#
loop_
_entity.id
_entity.type
_entity.pdbx_description
1 polymer ?
#
loop_
_entity_poly.entity_id
_entity_poly.type
_entity_poly.pdbx_seq_one_letter_code
_entity_poly.pdbx_strand_id
1 'polypeptide(L)'
;MKQLLKTSLIRGFALFGVQAEFHKKRRNTDVAFFDKHTLEYFLQDHERMVLHREGLTRSNTEWVDNFHLQCRMYSLQQLVEHAAQKNPDGEFVECGCWKGHSAYIISSLLTKHRFARSFHIFDSFEGGLSDKTSEDISTYAQQTMEEREAEKNWFASTVEELNHALKGFPFVKIYKGWI
;
A
#
# COMPACT_ATOMS: atom_id res chain seq x y z
N MET A 1 13.39 17.00 -21.02
CA MET A 1 14.51 17.91 -20.65
C MET A 1 14.59 18.17 -19.13
N LYS A 2 13.54 18.69 -18.46
CA LYS A 2 13.58 19.00 -17.00
C LYS A 2 13.81 17.79 -16.09
N GLN A 3 13.20 16.64 -16.42
CA GLN A 3 13.31 15.42 -15.60
C GLN A 3 14.69 14.76 -15.70
N LEU A 4 15.27 14.73 -16.90
CA LEU A 4 16.64 14.26 -17.13
C LEU A 4 17.67 15.13 -16.39
N LEU A 5 17.52 16.46 -16.42
CA LEU A 5 18.36 17.39 -15.66
C LEU A 5 18.27 17.16 -14.14
N LYS A 6 17.04 16.98 -13.61
CA LYS A 6 16.82 16.68 -12.18
C LYS A 6 17.50 15.37 -11.78
N THR A 7 17.36 14.31 -12.58
CA THR A 7 17.99 13.01 -12.30
C THR A 7 19.51 13.08 -12.32
N SER A 8 20.10 13.79 -13.30
CA SER A 8 21.56 13.99 -13.36
C SER A 8 22.09 14.78 -12.17
N LEU A 9 21.37 15.81 -11.72
CA LEU A 9 21.72 16.59 -10.52
C LEU A 9 21.70 15.75 -9.24
N ILE A 10 20.63 14.98 -9.03
CA ILE A 10 20.50 14.09 -7.86
C ILE A 10 21.65 13.08 -7.82
N ARG A 11 21.97 12.47 -8.97
CA ARG A 11 23.11 11.54 -9.08
C ARG A 11 24.45 12.22 -8.78
N GLY A 12 24.62 13.47 -9.19
CA GLY A 12 25.79 14.27 -8.86
C GLY A 12 25.96 14.44 -7.35
N PHE A 13 24.92 14.84 -6.62
CA PHE A 13 24.98 14.95 -5.15
C PHE A 13 25.27 13.61 -4.47
N ALA A 14 24.69 12.52 -4.96
CA ALA A 14 24.91 11.18 -4.42
C ALA A 14 26.39 10.74 -4.49
N LEU A 15 27.13 11.15 -5.53
CA LEU A 15 28.57 10.87 -5.65
C LEU A 15 29.41 11.52 -4.52
N PHE A 16 28.89 12.57 -3.89
CA PHE A 16 29.54 13.25 -2.76
C PHE A 16 28.94 12.84 -1.41
N GLY A 17 28.13 11.77 -1.36
CA GLY A 17 27.48 11.30 -0.14
C GLY A 17 26.33 12.22 0.33
N VAL A 18 25.81 13.08 -0.55
CA VAL A 18 24.72 14.00 -0.23
C VAL A 18 23.43 13.52 -0.89
N GLN A 19 22.37 13.31 -0.12
CA GLN A 19 21.02 13.13 -0.66
C GLN A 19 20.38 14.49 -0.92
N ALA A 20 20.03 14.76 -2.17
CA ALA A 20 19.34 15.98 -2.57
C ALA A 20 17.91 15.69 -3.01
N GLU A 21 16.95 16.38 -2.41
CA GLU A 21 15.54 16.31 -2.79
C GLU A 21 15.02 17.64 -3.30
N PHE A 22 14.26 17.58 -4.40
CA PHE A 22 13.70 18.78 -5.03
C PHE A 22 12.18 18.69 -5.07
N HIS A 23 11.55 19.62 -4.36
CA HIS A 23 10.09 19.71 -4.21
C HIS A 23 9.58 21.03 -4.81
N LYS A 24 8.46 20.97 -5.53
CA LYS A 24 7.82 22.19 -6.05
C LYS A 24 7.04 22.84 -4.91
N LYS A 25 7.50 24.01 -4.46
CA LYS A 25 6.78 24.79 -3.45
C LYS A 25 5.42 25.24 -4.00
N ARG A 26 4.33 24.80 -3.36
CA ARG A 26 2.97 25.32 -3.56
C ARG A 26 2.59 26.19 -2.35
N ARG A 27 1.48 26.94 -2.45
CA ARG A 27 1.04 27.90 -1.43
C ARG A 27 0.90 27.27 -0.03
N ASN A 28 0.53 26.00 0.05
CA ASN A 28 0.31 25.25 1.29
C ASN A 28 1.30 24.08 1.48
N THR A 29 2.48 24.17 0.88
CA THR A 29 3.51 23.13 1.02
C THR A 29 4.23 23.30 2.35
N ASP A 30 4.10 22.30 3.23
CA ASP A 30 4.89 22.14 4.46
C ASP A 30 5.79 20.90 4.30
N VAL A 31 7.11 21.08 4.38
CA VAL A 31 8.09 20.02 4.12
C VAL A 31 8.89 19.79 5.39
N ALA A 32 8.81 18.56 5.90
CA ALA A 32 9.67 18.07 6.97
C ALA A 32 10.69 17.09 6.38
N PHE A 33 11.96 17.30 6.70
CA PHE A 33 13.02 16.33 6.45
C PHE A 33 13.19 15.45 7.68
N PHE A 34 13.31 14.15 7.43
CA PHE A 34 13.36 13.16 8.49
C PHE A 34 14.32 12.04 8.09
N ASP A 35 15.27 11.73 8.96
CA ASP A 35 16.11 10.56 8.78
C ASP A 35 15.31 9.32 9.18
N LYS A 36 15.02 8.46 8.20
CA LYS A 36 14.24 7.23 8.42
C LYS A 36 14.89 6.31 9.46
N HIS A 37 16.22 6.34 9.58
CA HIS A 37 16.96 5.57 10.57
C HIS A 37 16.73 6.06 12.00
N THR A 38 16.04 7.18 12.23
CA THR A 38 15.59 7.51 13.59
C THR A 38 14.39 6.67 14.03
N LEU A 39 13.75 5.94 13.12
CA LEU A 39 12.73 4.95 13.43
C LEU A 39 13.38 3.57 13.46
N GLU A 40 13.25 2.90 14.61
CA GLU A 40 13.85 1.61 14.89
C GLU A 40 13.64 0.57 13.79
N TYR A 41 12.44 0.54 13.20
CA TYR A 41 12.09 -0.44 12.18
C TYR A 41 12.74 -0.21 10.80
N PHE A 42 13.43 0.91 10.59
CA PHE A 42 14.28 1.13 9.41
C PHE A 42 15.78 1.01 9.71
N LEU A 43 16.21 0.86 10.97
CA LEU A 43 17.63 0.76 11.35
C LEU A 43 18.26 -0.60 11.05
N GLN A 44 17.43 -1.64 11.05
CA GLN A 44 17.85 -3.03 10.94
C GLN A 44 16.85 -3.72 10.01
N ASP A 45 17.18 -4.88 9.44
CA ASP A 45 16.22 -5.70 8.66
C ASP A 45 15.10 -6.24 9.56
N HIS A 46 14.29 -5.32 10.10
CA HIS A 46 13.20 -5.56 11.01
C HIS A 46 12.20 -6.49 10.33
N GLU A 47 11.72 -7.51 11.04
CA GLU A 47 10.87 -8.56 10.46
C GLU A 47 9.67 -7.97 9.69
N ARG A 48 9.07 -6.90 10.21
CA ARG A 48 7.96 -6.19 9.56
C ARG A 48 8.33 -5.54 8.23
N MET A 49 9.55 -5.04 8.07
CA MET A 49 10.03 -4.48 6.82
C MET A 49 10.41 -5.56 5.81
N VAL A 50 10.90 -6.70 6.28
CA VAL A 50 11.07 -7.89 5.45
C VAL A 50 9.71 -8.34 4.90
N LEU A 51 8.72 -8.51 5.78
CA LEU A 51 7.37 -8.91 5.37
C LEU A 51 6.69 -7.89 4.45
N HIS A 52 6.91 -6.58 4.66
CA HIS A 52 6.47 -5.53 3.75
C HIS A 52 7.01 -5.73 2.33
N ARG A 53 8.33 -5.98 2.21
CA ARG A 53 9.01 -6.21 0.92
C ARG A 53 8.54 -7.50 0.26
N GLU A 54 8.40 -8.58 1.03
CA GLU A 54 7.82 -9.83 0.53
C GLU A 54 6.41 -9.62 -0.03
N GLY A 55 5.58 -8.87 0.70
CA GLY A 55 4.23 -8.54 0.26
C GLY A 55 4.22 -7.79 -1.06
N LEU A 56 5.11 -6.80 -1.24
CA LEU A 56 5.23 -6.06 -2.50
C LEU A 56 5.59 -6.98 -3.67
N THR A 57 6.53 -7.90 -3.47
CA THR A 57 6.92 -8.87 -4.49
C THR A 57 5.81 -9.87 -4.80
N ARG A 58 5.06 -10.30 -3.80
CA ARG A 58 3.94 -11.22 -3.99
C ARG A 58 2.79 -10.60 -4.79
N SER A 59 2.56 -9.30 -4.63
CA SER A 59 1.54 -8.56 -5.39
C SER A 59 2.05 -7.93 -6.68
N ASN A 60 3.34 -8.05 -7.01
CA ASN A 60 3.98 -7.36 -8.16
C ASN A 60 3.80 -5.84 -8.11
N THR A 61 4.00 -5.25 -6.93
CA THR A 61 3.76 -3.82 -6.67
C THR A 61 4.97 -3.08 -6.09
N GLU A 62 6.19 -3.60 -6.24
CA GLU A 62 7.42 -2.94 -5.75
C GLU A 62 7.56 -1.50 -6.26
N TRP A 63 7.04 -1.22 -7.44
CA TRP A 63 7.08 0.08 -8.10
C TRP A 63 6.25 1.17 -7.41
N VAL A 64 5.34 0.83 -6.49
CA VAL A 64 4.64 1.83 -5.64
C VAL A 64 5.32 2.09 -4.30
N ASP A 65 6.41 1.38 -3.98
CA ASP A 65 7.00 1.48 -2.64
C ASP A 65 7.51 2.88 -2.35
N ASN A 66 7.11 3.40 -1.20
CA ASN A 66 7.49 4.72 -0.73
C ASN A 66 7.35 4.78 0.80
N PHE A 67 7.91 5.83 1.39
CA PHE A 67 7.92 5.98 2.84
C PHE A 67 6.53 5.95 3.48
N HIS A 68 5.53 6.57 2.84
CA HIS A 68 4.17 6.58 3.38
C HIS A 68 3.55 5.19 3.38
N LEU A 69 3.76 4.41 2.31
CA LEU A 69 3.32 3.03 2.26
C LEU A 69 4.00 2.17 3.33
N GLN A 70 5.32 2.29 3.48
CA GLN A 70 6.11 1.59 4.51
C GLN A 70 5.56 1.86 5.92
N CYS A 71 5.31 3.13 6.26
CA CYS A 71 4.72 3.52 7.55
C CYS A 71 3.32 2.92 7.75
N ARG A 72 2.44 2.99 6.73
CA ARG A 72 1.09 2.41 6.82
C ARG A 72 1.12 0.90 7.02
N MET A 73 2.01 0.19 6.31
CA MET A 73 2.14 -1.25 6.45
C MET A 73 2.74 -1.64 7.80
N TYR A 74 3.66 -0.84 8.35
CA TYR A 74 4.14 -1.03 9.71
C TYR A 74 3.02 -0.88 10.75
N SER A 75 2.15 0.13 10.60
CA SER A 75 0.97 0.29 11.46
C SER A 75 -0.03 -0.85 11.30
N LEU A 76 -0.32 -1.28 10.05
CA LEU A 76 -1.20 -2.42 9.78
C LEU A 76 -0.73 -3.68 10.50
N GLN A 77 0.56 -4.00 10.41
CA GLN A 77 1.13 -5.19 11.03
C GLN A 77 0.92 -5.19 12.55
N GLN A 78 1.18 -4.06 13.22
CA GLN A 78 0.94 -3.93 14.66
C GLN A 78 -0.53 -4.12 15.03
N LEU A 79 -1.45 -3.56 14.24
CA LEU A 79 -2.89 -3.69 14.47
C LEU A 79 -3.38 -5.12 14.30
N VAL A 80 -2.90 -5.82 13.25
CA VAL A 80 -3.24 -7.23 13.00
C VAL A 80 -2.73 -8.11 14.13
N GLU A 81 -1.46 -7.97 14.54
CA GLU A 81 -0.89 -8.73 15.65
C GLU A 81 -1.67 -8.47 16.95
N HIS A 82 -1.99 -7.21 17.24
CA HIS A 82 -2.76 -6.83 18.42
C HIS A 82 -4.18 -7.45 18.40
N ALA A 83 -4.89 -7.32 17.29
CA ALA A 83 -6.24 -7.83 17.13
C ALA A 83 -6.28 -9.37 17.22
N ALA A 84 -5.35 -10.06 16.56
CA ALA A 84 -5.28 -11.53 16.60
C ALA A 84 -4.99 -12.06 18.01
N GLN A 85 -4.22 -11.32 18.81
CA GLN A 85 -3.95 -11.67 20.21
C GLN A 85 -5.11 -11.35 21.16
N LYS A 86 -5.80 -10.24 20.95
CA LYS A 86 -6.88 -9.77 21.85
C LYS A 86 -8.23 -10.40 21.57
N ASN A 87 -8.49 -10.78 20.32
CA ASN A 87 -9.74 -11.37 19.89
C ASN A 87 -9.49 -12.60 19.01
N PRO A 88 -8.97 -13.71 19.58
CA PRO A 88 -8.60 -14.91 18.81
C PRO A 88 -9.79 -15.60 18.14
N ASP A 89 -11.02 -15.30 18.58
CA ASP A 89 -12.26 -15.82 18.01
C ASP A 89 -12.88 -14.90 16.95
N GLY A 90 -12.35 -13.69 16.77
CA GLY A 90 -12.80 -12.76 15.74
C GLY A 90 -12.39 -13.16 14.33
N GLU A 91 -13.17 -12.73 13.33
CA GLU A 91 -12.78 -12.81 11.92
C GLU A 91 -12.15 -11.50 11.46
N PHE A 92 -11.31 -11.58 10.42
CA PHE A 92 -10.72 -10.40 9.79
C PHE A 92 -11.47 -10.06 8.51
N VAL A 93 -11.60 -8.77 8.24
CA VAL A 93 -12.23 -8.24 7.02
C VAL A 93 -11.33 -7.15 6.41
N GLU A 94 -11.12 -7.21 5.09
CA GLU A 94 -10.53 -6.14 4.30
C GLU A 94 -11.51 -5.74 3.19
N CYS A 95 -11.73 -4.43 3.04
CA CYS A 95 -12.61 -3.82 2.04
C CYS A 95 -11.75 -2.98 1.09
N GLY A 96 -11.56 -3.47 -0.13
CA GLY A 96 -10.58 -2.95 -1.09
C GLY A 96 -9.19 -3.53 -0.84
N CYS A 97 -8.79 -4.50 -1.66
CA CYS A 97 -7.49 -5.18 -1.56
C CYS A 97 -6.55 -4.89 -2.73
N TRP A 98 -7.07 -4.32 -3.83
CA TRP A 98 -6.31 -4.09 -5.06
C TRP A 98 -5.55 -5.36 -5.50
N LYS A 99 -4.22 -5.32 -5.56
CA LYS A 99 -3.35 -6.45 -5.95
C LYS A 99 -2.91 -7.34 -4.77
N GLY A 100 -3.36 -7.05 -3.55
CA GLY A 100 -3.20 -7.96 -2.40
C GLY A 100 -1.96 -7.76 -1.53
N HIS A 101 -1.30 -6.59 -1.57
CA HIS A 101 -0.11 -6.31 -0.73
C HIS A 101 -0.42 -6.40 0.76
N SER A 102 -1.43 -5.64 1.22
CA SER A 102 -1.91 -5.68 2.60
C SER A 102 -2.51 -7.03 2.96
N ALA A 103 -3.30 -7.62 2.06
CA ALA A 103 -3.87 -8.94 2.24
C ALA A 103 -2.81 -10.04 2.50
N TYR A 104 -1.68 -9.99 1.78
CA TYR A 104 -0.56 -10.92 2.00
C TYR A 104 0.06 -10.75 3.38
N ILE A 105 0.28 -9.49 3.80
CA ILE A 105 0.81 -9.16 5.11
C ILE A 105 -0.12 -9.67 6.21
N ILE A 106 -1.42 -9.38 6.12
CA ILE A 106 -2.44 -9.85 7.07
C ILE A 106 -2.42 -11.38 7.14
N SER A 107 -2.50 -12.06 5.99
CA SER A 107 -2.52 -13.52 5.91
C SER A 107 -1.26 -14.17 6.50
N SER A 108 -0.09 -13.56 6.30
CA SER A 108 1.18 -14.05 6.83
C SER A 108 1.22 -13.93 8.36
N LEU A 109 0.76 -12.81 8.92
CA LEU A 109 0.66 -12.61 10.36
C LEU A 109 -0.36 -13.53 11.01
N LEU A 110 -1.54 -13.70 10.39
CA LEU A 110 -2.56 -14.64 10.87
C LEU A 110 -2.03 -16.08 10.88
N THR A 111 -1.25 -16.46 9.86
CA THR A 111 -0.56 -17.76 9.84
C THR A 111 0.46 -17.89 10.98
N LYS A 112 1.31 -16.87 11.20
CA LYS A 112 2.29 -16.80 12.31
C LYS A 112 1.61 -16.96 13.67
N HIS A 113 0.40 -16.41 13.83
CA HIS A 113 -0.39 -16.49 15.06
C HIS A 113 -1.32 -17.72 15.15
N ARG A 114 -1.18 -18.71 14.25
CA ARG A 114 -2.00 -19.93 14.22
C ARG A 114 -3.51 -19.63 14.19
N PHE A 115 -3.88 -18.59 13.45
CA PHE A 115 -5.28 -18.20 13.28
C PHE A 115 -6.10 -19.33 12.66
N ALA A 116 -7.28 -19.58 13.22
CA ALA A 116 -8.13 -20.71 12.86
C ALA A 116 -9.50 -20.28 12.28
N ARG A 117 -9.72 -18.97 12.07
CA ARG A 117 -10.95 -18.42 11.49
C ARG A 117 -10.73 -17.96 10.04
N SER A 118 -11.74 -17.35 9.43
CA SER A 118 -11.62 -16.85 8.06
C SER A 118 -11.08 -15.43 8.01
N PHE A 119 -10.38 -15.11 6.92
CA PHE A 119 -10.07 -13.74 6.52
C PHE A 119 -10.90 -13.41 5.27
N HIS A 120 -11.80 -12.45 5.37
CA HIS A 120 -12.71 -12.06 4.31
C HIS A 120 -12.18 -10.84 3.56
N ILE A 121 -12.15 -10.93 2.23
CA ILE A 121 -11.71 -9.85 1.35
C ILE A 121 -12.87 -9.49 0.42
N PHE A 122 -13.27 -8.23 0.47
CA PHE A 122 -14.29 -7.65 -0.39
C PHE A 122 -13.64 -6.66 -1.35
N ASP A 123 -13.82 -6.83 -2.65
CA ASP A 123 -13.33 -5.90 -3.67
C ASP A 123 -14.21 -6.05 -4.93
N SER A 124 -14.33 -5.02 -5.75
CA SER A 124 -15.16 -5.10 -6.96
C SER A 124 -14.54 -6.03 -7.99
N PHE A 125 -13.23 -5.91 -8.23
CA PHE A 125 -12.55 -6.47 -9.40
C PHE A 125 -13.25 -6.12 -10.73
N GLU A 126 -13.90 -4.96 -10.79
CA GLU A 126 -14.68 -4.50 -11.95
C GLU A 126 -13.93 -3.43 -12.79
N GLY A 127 -12.60 -3.53 -12.88
CA GLY A 127 -11.80 -2.63 -13.70
C GLY A 127 -11.43 -1.29 -13.03
N GLY A 128 -11.38 -1.25 -11.69
CA GLY A 128 -10.91 -0.10 -10.92
C GLY A 128 -11.95 0.44 -9.94
N LEU A 129 -11.85 1.74 -9.63
CA LEU A 129 -12.85 2.44 -8.83
C LEU A 129 -14.19 2.58 -9.58
N SER A 130 -15.27 2.78 -8.84
CA SER A 130 -16.58 3.09 -9.42
C SER A 130 -16.57 4.44 -10.14
N ASP A 131 -17.51 4.60 -11.08
CA ASP A 131 -17.71 5.89 -11.73
C ASP A 131 -18.20 6.93 -10.72
N LYS A 132 -17.54 8.08 -10.70
CA LYS A 132 -17.89 9.19 -9.80
C LYS A 132 -19.23 9.81 -10.21
N THR A 133 -20.13 9.93 -9.25
CA THR A 133 -21.40 10.65 -9.37
C THR A 133 -21.23 12.12 -8.95
N SER A 134 -22.32 12.89 -8.97
CA SER A 134 -22.31 14.29 -8.48
C SER A 134 -21.92 14.40 -7.01
N GLU A 135 -22.26 13.40 -6.20
CA GLU A 135 -21.98 13.38 -4.76
C GLU A 135 -20.48 13.14 -4.45
N ASP A 136 -19.74 12.55 -5.40
CA ASP A 136 -18.32 12.25 -5.27
C ASP A 136 -17.41 13.42 -5.67
N ILE A 137 -17.98 14.50 -6.23
CA ILE A 137 -17.20 15.63 -6.74
C ILE A 137 -16.80 16.54 -5.58
N SER A 138 -15.52 16.46 -5.21
CA SER A 138 -14.94 17.38 -4.23
C SER A 138 -14.96 18.83 -4.72
N THR A 139 -15.48 19.74 -3.89
CA THR A 139 -15.38 21.19 -4.12
C THR A 139 -13.95 21.72 -3.93
N TYR A 140 -13.10 20.97 -3.21
CA TYR A 140 -11.71 21.33 -2.92
C TYR A 140 -10.72 20.76 -3.94
N ALA A 141 -10.96 19.54 -4.42
CA ALA A 141 -10.11 18.84 -5.37
C ALA A 141 -10.89 18.51 -6.65
N GLN A 142 -11.07 19.53 -7.51
CA GLN A 142 -11.68 19.31 -8.82
C GLN A 142 -10.72 18.52 -9.71
N GLN A 143 -11.20 17.39 -10.23
CA GLN A 143 -10.50 16.57 -11.20
C GLN A 143 -11.14 16.70 -12.57
N THR A 144 -10.30 16.74 -13.62
CA THR A 144 -10.75 16.59 -15.01
C THR A 144 -11.28 15.17 -15.25
N MET A 145 -11.96 14.95 -16.37
CA MET A 145 -12.39 13.58 -16.75
C MET A 145 -11.20 12.64 -16.92
N GLU A 146 -10.12 13.13 -17.52
CA GLU A 146 -8.89 12.35 -17.75
C GLU A 146 -8.23 11.94 -16.43
N GLU A 147 -8.19 12.84 -15.44
CA GLU A 147 -7.63 12.53 -14.12
C GLU A 147 -8.44 11.49 -13.36
N ARG A 148 -9.78 11.54 -13.48
CA ARG A 148 -10.67 10.53 -12.87
C ARG A 148 -10.49 9.17 -13.52
N GLU A 149 -10.41 9.13 -14.84
CA GLU A 149 -10.22 7.87 -15.58
C GLU A 149 -8.84 7.27 -15.29
N ALA A 150 -7.79 8.10 -15.19
CA ALA A 150 -6.46 7.64 -14.80
C ALA A 150 -6.45 7.09 -13.36
N GLU A 151 -7.13 7.76 -12.42
CA GLU A 151 -7.27 7.29 -11.04
C GLU A 151 -8.03 5.96 -10.96
N LYS A 152 -9.16 5.85 -11.67
CA LYS A 152 -9.94 4.60 -11.75
C LYS A 152 -9.06 3.44 -12.22
N ASN A 153 -8.39 3.62 -13.36
CA ASN A 153 -7.55 2.58 -13.96
C ASN A 153 -6.33 2.24 -13.11
N TRP A 154 -5.81 3.17 -12.31
CA TRP A 154 -4.70 2.91 -11.39
C TRP A 154 -5.02 1.83 -10.37
N PHE A 155 -6.26 1.83 -9.86
CA PHE A 155 -6.72 0.85 -8.87
C PHE A 155 -7.37 -0.39 -9.50
N ALA A 156 -7.27 -0.56 -10.83
CA ALA A 156 -7.71 -1.80 -11.46
C ALA A 156 -6.83 -2.97 -11.00
N SER A 157 -7.49 -4.07 -10.64
CA SER A 157 -6.86 -5.36 -10.38
C SER A 157 -7.82 -6.50 -10.71
N THR A 158 -7.28 -7.71 -10.85
CA THR A 158 -8.09 -8.92 -11.04
C THR A 158 -7.97 -9.88 -9.86
N VAL A 159 -8.94 -10.81 -9.78
CA VAL A 159 -8.97 -11.85 -8.76
C VAL A 159 -7.80 -12.81 -8.93
N GLU A 160 -7.31 -12.99 -10.16
CA GLU A 160 -6.13 -13.80 -10.47
C GLU A 160 -4.86 -13.17 -9.91
N GLU A 161 -4.71 -11.84 -9.99
CA GLU A 161 -3.60 -11.12 -9.35
C GLU A 161 -3.65 -11.30 -7.83
N LEU A 162 -4.83 -11.14 -7.21
CA LEU A 162 -5.00 -11.38 -5.79
C LEU A 162 -4.68 -12.84 -5.40
N ASN A 163 -5.23 -13.82 -6.13
CA ASN A 163 -4.98 -15.24 -5.89
C ASN A 163 -3.50 -15.62 -6.04
N HIS A 164 -2.79 -14.97 -6.97
CA HIS A 164 -1.35 -15.14 -7.09
C HIS A 164 -0.63 -14.67 -5.83
N ALA A 165 -0.95 -13.46 -5.34
CA ALA A 165 -0.37 -12.91 -4.13
C ALA A 165 -0.68 -13.77 -2.90
N LEU A 166 -1.90 -14.31 -2.80
CA LEU A 166 -2.38 -15.05 -1.64
C LEU A 166 -2.22 -16.59 -1.74
N LYS A 167 -1.44 -17.07 -2.70
CA LYS A 167 -1.17 -18.50 -2.86
C LYS A 167 -0.58 -19.08 -1.57
N GLY A 168 -1.30 -20.02 -0.96
CA GLY A 168 -0.88 -20.68 0.28
C GLY A 168 -1.69 -20.30 1.52
N PHE A 169 -2.69 -19.40 1.40
CA PHE A 169 -3.57 -19.00 2.51
C PHE A 169 -5.01 -19.51 2.29
N PRO A 170 -5.31 -20.79 2.60
CA PRO A 170 -6.61 -21.40 2.28
C PRO A 170 -7.78 -20.86 3.11
N PHE A 171 -7.52 -20.10 4.18
CA PHE A 171 -8.53 -19.49 5.05
C PHE A 171 -9.06 -18.16 4.50
N VAL A 172 -8.52 -17.66 3.39
CA VAL A 172 -8.99 -16.44 2.73
C VAL A 172 -10.26 -16.71 1.93
N LYS A 173 -11.28 -15.87 2.12
CA LYS A 173 -12.55 -15.89 1.38
C LYS A 173 -12.69 -14.59 0.61
N ILE A 174 -12.86 -14.69 -0.70
CA ILE A 174 -12.96 -13.54 -1.60
C ILE A 174 -14.42 -13.32 -2.01
N TYR A 175 -14.88 -12.08 -1.87
CA TYR A 175 -16.22 -11.62 -2.19
C TYR A 175 -16.11 -10.54 -3.26
N LYS A 176 -16.60 -10.83 -4.47
CA LYS A 176 -16.59 -9.87 -5.57
C LYS A 176 -17.85 -9.01 -5.50
N GLY A 177 -17.68 -7.70 -5.60
CA GLY A 177 -18.78 -6.75 -5.72
C GLY A 177 -18.47 -5.40 -5.10
N TRP A 178 -19.28 -4.41 -5.46
CA TRP A 178 -19.24 -3.09 -4.83
C TRP A 178 -19.73 -3.16 -3.39
N ILE A 179 -19.15 -2.31 -2.55
CA ILE A 179 -19.47 -2.13 -1.12
C ILE A 179 -20.35 -0.90 -0.96
#